data_AF-A0A7W3XY87-F1
#
_entry.id   AF-A0A7W3XY87-F1
#
_cell.length_a   1.000
_cell.length_b   1.000
_cell.length_c   1.000
_cell.angle_alpha   90.00
_cell.angle_beta   90.00
_cell.angle_gamma   90.00
#
_symmetry.space_group_name_H-M   'P 1'
#
loop_
_entity.id
_entity.type
_entity.pdbx_description
1 polymer ?
#
loop_
_entity_poly.entity_id
_entity_poly.type
_entity_poly.pdbx_seq_one_letter_code
_entity_poly.pdbx_strand_id
1 'polypeptide(L)'
;MPSPEDDPNERTSILPGSPGPGPSLTERDSPTGASVFPSRPAASAAFPATPEGARSARRYAVGHLAAEGFPPSSEVSGTVALLVGELAANAARHARVPGRAPGHGFRLRLVLVQDRGGVRIEVTDASPVLPPPVPGLP
;
A
#
# COMPACT_ATOMS: atom_id res chain seq x y z
N MET A 1 -13.21 -6.99 70.15
CA MET A 1 -13.48 -6.31 68.87
C MET A 1 -14.96 -6.51 68.54
N PRO A 2 -15.66 -5.48 68.05
CA PRO A 2 -17.00 -5.07 68.47
C PRO A 2 -18.17 -5.78 67.77
N SER A 3 -19.36 -5.68 68.40
CA SER A 3 -20.72 -5.72 67.81
C SER A 3 -20.96 -4.51 66.87
N PRO A 4 -22.16 -4.24 66.27
CA PRO A 4 -23.38 -5.03 66.08
C PRO A 4 -23.98 -4.88 64.63
N GLU A 5 -25.14 -5.51 64.41
CA GLU A 5 -26.37 -4.98 63.76
C GLU A 5 -26.27 -4.10 62.49
N ASP A 6 -26.88 -4.53 61.38
CA ASP A 6 -28.20 -4.03 60.96
C ASP A 6 -28.64 -4.63 59.61
N ASP A 7 -29.56 -5.58 59.71
CA ASP A 7 -30.95 -5.60 59.21
C ASP A 7 -31.34 -4.92 57.86
N PRO A 8 -32.56 -5.14 57.35
CA PRO A 8 -32.78 -5.72 56.04
C PRO A 8 -33.52 -4.71 55.14
N ASN A 9 -33.91 -5.14 53.93
CA ASN A 9 -35.01 -4.52 53.19
C ASN A 9 -34.78 -3.08 52.67
N GLU A 10 -34.08 -2.95 51.54
CA GLU A 10 -34.42 -1.93 50.56
C GLU A 10 -34.83 -2.55 49.23
N ARG A 11 -36.16 -2.62 49.07
CA ARG A 11 -36.88 -2.97 47.86
C ARG A 11 -36.65 -1.90 46.79
N THR A 12 -36.29 -2.36 45.59
CA THR A 12 -36.69 -1.86 44.27
C THR A 12 -37.32 -0.46 44.21
N SER A 13 -36.60 0.48 43.60
CA SER A 13 -37.18 1.58 42.83
C SER A 13 -36.41 1.69 41.51
N ILE A 14 -36.83 0.90 40.54
CA ILE A 14 -36.39 1.02 39.14
C ILE A 14 -37.24 2.12 38.51
N LEU A 15 -36.65 3.29 38.31
CA LEU A 15 -37.15 4.28 37.35
C LEU A 15 -36.75 3.82 35.94
N PRO A 16 -37.61 3.90 34.91
CA PRO A 16 -37.18 3.66 33.53
C PRO A 16 -36.31 4.84 33.06
N GLY A 17 -34.99 4.68 33.17
CA GLY A 17 -34.04 5.55 32.50
C GLY A 17 -34.12 5.34 30.98
N SER A 18 -34.25 6.44 30.24
CA SER A 18 -34.35 6.49 28.78
C SER A 18 -33.31 5.62 28.06
N PRO A 19 -33.66 4.97 26.94
CA PRO A 19 -32.68 4.29 26.11
C PRO A 19 -31.67 5.33 25.60
N GLY A 20 -30.40 5.17 25.97
CA GLY A 20 -29.31 5.94 25.40
C GLY A 20 -29.28 5.74 23.87
N PRO A 21 -28.80 6.73 23.10
CA PRO A 21 -28.73 6.60 21.65
C PRO A 21 -27.81 5.42 21.32
N GLY A 22 -28.37 4.40 20.67
CA GLY A 22 -27.57 3.33 20.07
C GLY A 22 -26.55 3.92 19.09
N PRO A 23 -25.44 3.22 18.83
CA PRO A 23 -24.43 3.70 17.89
C PRO A 23 -25.10 3.92 16.53
N SER A 24 -25.11 5.18 16.11
CA SER A 24 -25.67 5.57 14.82
C SER A 24 -24.82 4.97 13.72
N LEU A 25 -25.44 4.08 12.94
CA LEU A 25 -24.96 3.52 11.68
C LEU A 25 -24.77 4.66 10.67
N THR A 26 -23.69 5.42 10.75
CA THR A 26 -23.28 6.34 9.69
C THR A 26 -21.77 6.60 9.72
N GLU A 27 -20.96 5.54 9.69
CA GLU A 27 -19.65 5.64 9.04
C GLU A 27 -19.77 5.00 7.67
N ARG A 28 -20.21 5.83 6.72
CA ARG A 28 -20.05 5.54 5.31
C ARG A 28 -18.55 5.55 5.03
N ASP A 29 -18.03 4.36 4.74
CA ASP A 29 -16.76 4.10 4.07
C ASP A 29 -16.44 5.24 3.08
N SER A 30 -15.51 6.09 3.49
CA SER A 30 -14.85 7.08 2.64
C SER A 30 -13.39 6.64 2.51
N PRO A 31 -12.79 6.69 1.31
CA PRO A 31 -11.58 5.94 1.00
C PRO A 31 -10.35 6.62 1.58
N THR A 32 -10.01 6.34 2.84
CA THR A 32 -8.70 6.68 3.41
C THR A 32 -7.78 5.46 3.31
N GLY A 33 -7.34 5.17 2.09
CA GLY A 33 -6.25 4.23 1.82
C GLY A 33 -4.90 4.92 1.56
N ALA A 34 -4.76 6.20 1.91
CA ALA A 34 -3.46 6.86 1.85
C ALA A 34 -2.59 6.27 2.97
N SER A 35 -1.58 5.51 2.59
CA SER A 35 -0.59 4.90 3.50
C SER A 35 -0.21 5.86 4.64
N VAL A 36 -0.66 5.54 5.86
CA VAL A 36 -0.51 6.37 7.08
C VAL A 36 0.90 6.31 7.67
N PHE A 37 1.81 5.54 7.05
CA PHE A 37 3.18 5.40 7.54
C PHE A 37 4.07 6.53 7.00
N PRO A 38 4.87 7.20 7.84
CA PRO A 38 5.89 8.13 7.39
C PRO A 38 6.86 7.39 6.45
N SER A 39 6.77 7.73 5.17
CA SER A 39 7.71 7.28 4.16
C SER A 39 8.67 8.40 3.80
N ARG A 40 9.95 8.09 3.57
CA ARG A 40 10.87 9.03 2.90
C ARG A 40 10.28 9.43 1.54
N PRO A 41 10.57 10.65 1.04
CA PRO A 41 10.07 11.09 -0.25
C PRO A 41 10.42 10.05 -1.33
N ALA A 42 9.41 9.70 -2.11
CA ALA A 42 9.50 8.62 -3.07
C ALA A 42 10.38 8.98 -4.25
N ALA A 43 11.28 8.09 -4.64
CA ALA A 43 11.98 8.19 -5.92
C ALA A 43 11.04 7.76 -7.05
N SER A 44 10.85 8.61 -8.06
CA SER A 44 9.98 8.33 -9.20
C SER A 44 10.66 8.67 -10.52
N ALA A 45 10.51 7.80 -11.51
CA ALA A 45 11.02 8.01 -12.87
C ALA A 45 10.11 7.34 -13.92
N ALA A 46 10.11 7.88 -15.14
CA ALA A 46 9.41 7.30 -16.28
C ALA A 46 10.41 6.67 -17.26
N PHE A 47 10.01 5.55 -17.86
CA PHE A 47 10.84 4.77 -18.78
C PHE A 47 10.03 4.38 -20.02
N PRO A 48 10.69 4.22 -21.18
CA PRO A 48 10.02 3.72 -22.37
C PRO A 48 9.58 2.26 -22.16
N ALA A 49 8.44 1.85 -22.76
CA ALA A 49 7.96 0.47 -22.75
C ALA A 49 8.77 -0.44 -23.69
N THR A 50 10.08 -0.55 -23.43
CA THR A 50 11.03 -1.38 -24.17
C THR A 50 11.86 -2.24 -23.21
N PRO A 51 12.49 -3.33 -23.69
CA PRO A 51 13.43 -4.10 -22.88
C PRO A 51 14.56 -3.23 -22.28
N GLU A 52 15.04 -2.23 -23.02
CA GLU A 52 16.05 -1.28 -22.57
C GLU A 52 15.52 -0.36 -21.45
N GLY A 53 14.24 0.04 -21.54
CA GLY A 53 13.54 0.76 -20.48
C GLY A 53 13.43 -0.06 -19.20
N ALA A 54 13.09 -1.34 -19.29
CA ALA A 54 13.05 -2.25 -18.13
C ALA A 54 14.43 -2.41 -17.47
N ARG A 55 15.50 -2.58 -18.26
CA ARG A 55 16.88 -2.61 -17.73
C ARG A 55 17.26 -1.29 -17.04
N SER A 56 16.83 -0.16 -17.60
CA SER A 56 17.10 1.16 -17.03
C SER A 56 16.34 1.39 -15.72
N ALA A 57 15.09 0.96 -15.63
CA ALA A 57 14.30 0.99 -14.41
C ALA A 57 14.94 0.16 -13.29
N ARG A 58 15.44 -1.05 -13.61
CA ARG A 58 16.18 -1.88 -12.67
C ARG A 58 17.43 -1.18 -12.13
N ARG A 59 18.24 -0.58 -13.02
CA ARG A 59 19.45 0.17 -12.60
C ARG A 59 19.11 1.38 -11.76
N TYR A 60 18.06 2.13 -12.12
CA TYR A 60 17.57 3.26 -11.34
C TYR A 60 17.19 2.83 -9.91
N ALA A 61 16.49 1.70 -9.76
CA ALA A 61 16.11 1.18 -8.46
C ALA A 61 17.32 0.85 -7.58
N VAL A 62 18.31 0.12 -8.13
CA VAL A 62 19.55 -0.21 -7.41
C VAL A 62 20.34 1.05 -7.05
N GLY A 63 20.44 2.02 -7.97
CA GLY A 63 21.13 3.29 -7.71
C GLY A 63 20.46 4.11 -6.60
N HIS A 64 19.12 4.16 -6.59
CA HIS A 64 18.38 4.83 -5.53
C HIS A 64 18.59 4.13 -4.18
N LEU A 65 18.46 2.80 -4.12
CA LEU A 65 18.70 2.04 -2.90
C LEU A 65 20.13 2.20 -2.35
N ALA A 66 21.13 2.24 -3.24
CA ALA A 66 22.52 2.50 -2.84
C ALA A 66 22.68 3.89 -2.21
N ALA A 67 22.03 4.92 -2.77
CA ALA A 67 22.02 6.27 -2.19
C ALA A 67 21.31 6.33 -0.82
N GLU A 68 20.39 5.40 -0.59
CA GLU A 68 19.66 5.26 0.67
C GLU A 68 20.34 4.30 1.67
N GLY A 69 21.54 3.81 1.36
CA GLY A 69 22.36 3.00 2.26
C GLY A 69 22.24 1.49 2.09
N PHE A 70 21.56 1.00 1.04
CA PHE A 70 21.49 -0.43 0.69
C PHE A 70 22.46 -0.75 -0.45
N PRO A 71 23.64 -1.34 -0.19
CA PRO A 71 24.62 -1.61 -1.23
C PRO A 71 24.05 -2.48 -2.35
N PRO A 72 24.53 -2.36 -3.61
CA PRO A 72 24.06 -3.19 -4.72
C PRO A 72 24.21 -4.70 -4.49
N SER A 73 25.14 -5.12 -3.65
CA SER A 73 25.38 -6.52 -3.26
C SER A 73 24.46 -7.02 -2.15
N SER A 74 23.64 -6.16 -1.55
CA SER A 74 22.71 -6.57 -0.48
C SER A 74 21.54 -7.38 -1.04
N GLU A 75 20.99 -8.26 -0.21
CA GLU A 75 19.79 -9.05 -0.57
C GLU A 75 18.58 -8.15 -0.88
N VAL A 76 18.44 -7.03 -0.16
CA VAL A 76 17.37 -6.04 -0.41
C VAL A 76 17.51 -5.47 -1.82
N SER A 77 18.69 -5.00 -2.19
CA SER A 77 18.95 -4.47 -3.54
C SER A 77 18.77 -5.54 -4.62
N GLY A 78 19.21 -6.77 -4.38
CA GLY A 78 18.99 -7.90 -5.28
C GLY A 78 17.51 -8.21 -5.50
N THR A 79 16.74 -8.31 -4.41
CA THR A 79 15.30 -8.59 -4.44
C THR A 79 14.53 -7.50 -5.15
N VAL A 80 14.78 -6.22 -4.81
CA VAL A 80 14.13 -5.09 -5.48
C VAL A 80 14.50 -5.04 -6.96
N ALA A 81 15.76 -5.32 -7.32
CA ALA A 81 16.16 -5.37 -8.73
C ALA A 81 15.42 -6.45 -9.51
N LEU A 82 15.20 -7.63 -8.92
CA LEU A 82 14.41 -8.70 -9.54
C LEU A 82 12.95 -8.27 -9.72
N LEU A 83 12.30 -7.80 -8.65
CA LEU A 83 10.90 -7.39 -8.69
C LEU A 83 10.66 -6.24 -9.68
N VAL A 84 11.49 -5.20 -9.66
CA VAL A 84 11.41 -4.10 -10.63
C VAL A 84 11.65 -4.60 -12.05
N GLY A 85 12.62 -5.50 -12.25
CA GLY A 85 12.91 -6.09 -13.55
C GLY A 85 11.69 -6.80 -14.14
N GLU A 86 11.04 -7.66 -13.35
CA GLU A 86 9.87 -8.42 -13.79
C GLU A 86 8.66 -7.50 -14.03
N LEU A 87 8.35 -6.62 -13.09
CA LEU A 87 7.22 -5.68 -13.22
C LEU A 87 7.40 -4.75 -14.43
N ALA A 88 8.59 -4.20 -14.62
CA ALA A 88 8.89 -3.34 -15.77
C ALA A 88 8.87 -4.11 -17.09
N ALA A 89 9.33 -5.36 -17.11
CA ALA A 89 9.24 -6.20 -18.30
C ALA A 89 7.79 -6.55 -18.65
N ASN A 90 6.96 -6.82 -17.65
CA ASN A 90 5.51 -7.01 -17.83
C ASN A 90 4.86 -5.74 -18.37
N ALA A 91 5.14 -4.58 -17.79
CA ALA A 91 4.67 -3.29 -18.31
C ALA A 91 5.12 -3.06 -19.76
N ALA A 92 6.39 -3.33 -20.10
CA ALA A 92 6.91 -3.16 -21.46
C ALA A 92 6.31 -4.14 -22.49
N ARG A 93 5.93 -5.35 -22.06
CA ARG A 93 5.25 -6.33 -22.92
C ARG A 93 3.78 -5.97 -23.12
N HIS A 94 3.09 -5.62 -22.05
CA HIS A 94 1.64 -5.43 -22.05
C HIS A 94 1.19 -4.01 -22.41
N ALA A 95 2.07 -3.01 -22.35
CA ALA A 95 1.79 -1.66 -22.87
C ALA A 95 1.55 -1.63 -24.40
N ARG A 96 1.91 -2.70 -25.13
CA ARG A 96 1.63 -2.84 -26.56
C ARG A 96 0.22 -3.37 -26.78
N VAL A 97 -0.73 -2.45 -26.91
CA VAL A 97 -2.07 -2.74 -27.43
C VAL A 97 -2.03 -2.72 -28.97
N PRO A 98 -2.42 -3.79 -29.67
CA PRO A 98 -2.51 -3.80 -31.13
C PRO A 98 -3.36 -2.63 -31.65
N GLY A 99 -2.84 -1.87 -32.62
CA GLY A 99 -3.53 -0.71 -33.21
C GLY A 99 -3.21 0.65 -32.60
N ARG A 100 -2.31 0.75 -31.61
CA ARG A 100 -1.82 2.03 -31.06
C ARG A 100 -0.38 2.35 -31.47
N ALA A 101 -0.10 3.64 -31.61
CA ALA A 101 1.22 4.16 -31.95
C ALA A 101 2.29 3.70 -30.92
N PRO A 102 3.51 3.36 -31.34
CA PRO A 102 4.64 3.17 -30.44
C PRO A 102 4.92 4.48 -29.67
N GLY A 103 5.18 4.42 -28.36
CA GLY A 103 5.58 5.62 -27.59
C GLY A 103 5.10 5.69 -26.14
N HIS A 104 4.28 4.75 -25.70
CA HIS A 104 3.77 4.72 -24.34
C HIS A 104 4.88 4.25 -23.37
N GLY A 105 5.06 4.96 -22.25
CA GLY A 105 6.03 4.61 -21.21
C GLY A 105 5.37 3.95 -20.00
N PHE A 106 6.18 3.59 -19.02
CA PHE A 106 5.73 3.24 -17.67
C PHE A 106 6.45 4.10 -16.63
N ARG A 107 5.84 4.24 -15.46
CA ARG A 107 6.41 4.96 -14.32
C ARG A 107 6.77 3.97 -13.23
N LEU A 108 7.97 4.10 -12.67
CA LEU A 108 8.40 3.40 -11.47
C LEU A 108 8.40 4.40 -10.31
N ARG A 109 7.84 4.01 -9.17
CA ARG A 109 7.95 4.73 -7.90
C ARG A 109 8.41 3.78 -6.79
N LEU A 110 9.41 4.23 -6.04
CA LEU A 110 10.02 3.49 -4.93
C LEU A 110 9.85 4.28 -3.64
N VAL A 111 9.43 3.58 -2.59
CA VAL A 111 9.18 4.17 -1.28
C VAL A 111 9.78 3.30 -0.20
N LEU A 112 10.66 3.88 0.61
CA LEU A 112 11.14 3.23 1.84
C LEU A 112 10.11 3.44 2.95
N VAL A 113 9.56 2.35 3.44
CA VAL A 113 8.55 2.32 4.50
C VAL A 113 9.27 2.01 5.82
N GLN A 114 9.53 3.05 6.62
CA GLN A 114 10.35 2.94 7.81
C GLN A 114 9.71 2.05 8.88
N ASP A 115 8.42 2.26 9.17
CA ASP A 115 7.69 1.58 10.24
C ASP A 115 7.55 0.06 10.05
N ARG A 116 7.59 -0.40 8.80
CA ARG A 116 7.43 -1.82 8.42
C ARG A 116 8.75 -2.47 8.01
N GLY A 117 9.84 -1.69 7.92
CA GLY A 117 11.13 -2.17 7.43
C GLY A 117 11.07 -2.72 6.00
N GLY A 118 10.47 -1.99 5.06
CA GLY A 118 10.21 -2.50 3.71
C GLY A 118 10.38 -1.49 2.58
N VAL A 119 10.39 -2.01 1.36
CA VAL A 119 10.39 -1.21 0.12
C VAL A 119 9.08 -1.45 -0.61
N ARG A 120 8.31 -0.38 -0.83
CA ARG A 120 7.13 -0.41 -1.68
C ARG A 120 7.53 -0.06 -3.11
N ILE A 121 7.17 -0.93 -4.04
CA ILE A 121 7.46 -0.82 -5.48
C ILE A 121 6.14 -0.63 -6.21
N GLU A 122 6.02 0.49 -6.92
CA GLU A 122 4.84 0.78 -7.74
C GLU A 122 5.29 0.93 -9.20
N VAL A 123 4.65 0.16 -10.09
CA VAL A 123 4.84 0.30 -11.54
C VAL A 123 3.49 0.62 -12.16
N THR A 124 3.40 1.76 -12.81
CA THR A 124 2.22 2.20 -13.54
C THR A 124 2.53 2.16 -15.02
N ASP A 125 1.91 1.23 -15.74
CA ASP A 125 1.93 1.29 -17.21
C ASP A 125 0.98 2.37 -17.72
N ALA A 126 1.13 2.75 -18.99
CA ALA A 126 0.24 3.72 -19.63
C ALA A 126 -1.06 3.09 -20.16
N SER A 127 -1.45 1.91 -19.68
CA SER A 127 -2.71 1.29 -20.08
C SER A 127 -3.88 2.14 -19.58
N PRO A 128 -4.78 2.61 -20.45
CA PRO A 128 -6.02 3.23 -20.02
C PRO A 128 -7.07 2.20 -19.59
N VAL A 129 -6.76 0.91 -19.72
CA VAL A 129 -7.65 -0.21 -19.39
C VAL A 129 -7.19 -0.81 -18.08
N LEU A 130 -8.08 -0.83 -17.08
CA LEU A 130 -7.84 -1.55 -15.85
C LEU A 130 -7.74 -3.06 -16.16
N PRO A 131 -6.82 -3.79 -15.50
CA PRO A 131 -6.84 -5.23 -15.58
C PRO A 131 -8.23 -5.75 -15.16
N PRO A 132 -8.74 -6.82 -15.78
CA PRO A 132 -10.02 -7.39 -15.38
C PRO A 132 -9.95 -7.73 -13.89
N PRO A 133 -11.03 -7.45 -13.11
CA PRO A 133 -11.05 -7.80 -11.70
C PRO A 133 -10.75 -9.29 -11.54
N VAL A 134 -9.87 -9.63 -10.61
CA VAL A 134 -9.52 -11.03 -10.33
C VAL A 134 -10.79 -11.71 -9.81
N PRO A 135 -11.34 -12.72 -10.50
CA PRO A 135 -12.54 -13.39 -10.01
C PRO A 135 -12.22 -14.13 -8.71
N GLY A 136 -12.88 -13.75 -7.61
CA GLY A 136 -12.99 -14.59 -6.42
C GLY A 136 -11.92 -14.42 -5.33
N LEU A 137 -11.57 -13.20 -4.93
CA LEU A 137 -11.13 -12.98 -3.55
C LEU A 137 -12.37 -12.68 -2.68
N PRO A 138 -12.62 -13.44 -1.59
CA PRO A 138 -13.73 -13.19 -0.68
C PRO A 138 -13.59 -11.87 0.09
#